data_AF-A0A7J8N3V8-F1
#
_entry.id   AF-A0A7J8N3V8-F1
#
_cell.length_a   1.000
_cell.length_b   1.000
_cell.length_c   1.000
_cell.angle_alpha   90.00
_cell.angle_beta   90.00
_cell.angle_gamma   90.00
#
_symmetry.space_group_name_H-M   'P 1'
#
loop_
_entity.id
_entity.type
_entity.pdbx_description
1 polymer ?
#
loop_
_entity_poly.entity_id
_entity_poly.type
_entity_poly.pdbx_seq_one_letter_code
_entity_poly.pdbx_strand_id
1 'polypeptide(L)'
;MDCSICSSMPFILRPPRNTICGTCYEGARNQQPLGNLSKWMTSMKEIEEDLNKKISFLSGLIVAFRDQIHTDIQLKPGNDGPSIPAHRALLVCNS
;
A
#
# COMPACT_ATOMS: atom_id res chain seq x y z
N MET A 1 -7.57 -33.25 -26.88
CA MET A 1 -6.31 -32.50 -27.11
C MET A 1 -6.54 -30.99 -26.95
N ASP A 2 -7.43 -30.64 -26.01
CA ASP A 2 -7.07 -29.94 -24.78
C ASP A 2 -6.04 -28.84 -24.98
N CYS A 3 -6.53 -27.61 -25.19
CA CYS A 3 -5.96 -26.55 -24.39
C CYS A 3 -6.01 -27.07 -22.95
N SER A 4 -4.88 -27.54 -22.43
CA SER A 4 -4.79 -28.15 -21.09
C SER A 4 -5.30 -27.23 -19.99
N ILE A 5 -5.53 -25.95 -20.32
CA ILE A 5 -6.02 -24.89 -19.46
C ILE A 5 -7.53 -24.62 -19.65
N CYS A 6 -8.11 -24.91 -20.82
CA CYS A 6 -9.47 -24.54 -21.16
C CYS A 6 -10.29 -25.75 -21.67
N SER A 7 -10.83 -26.52 -20.72
CA SER A 7 -11.55 -27.79 -20.96
C SER A 7 -12.93 -27.66 -21.61
N SER A 8 -13.51 -26.45 -21.72
CA SER A 8 -14.93 -26.25 -22.06
C SER A 8 -15.24 -25.89 -23.52
N MET A 9 -14.27 -25.89 -24.43
CA MET A 9 -14.47 -25.36 -25.80
C MET A 9 -14.83 -26.46 -26.83
N PRO A 10 -15.88 -26.25 -27.68
CA PRO A 10 -16.33 -27.21 -28.68
C PRO A 10 -15.25 -27.49 -29.74
N PHE A 11 -15.23 -28.73 -30.25
CA PHE A 11 -14.14 -29.27 -31.07
C PHE A 11 -13.80 -28.48 -32.36
N ILE A 12 -14.78 -27.77 -32.92
CA ILE A 12 -14.68 -27.09 -34.23
C ILE A 12 -13.83 -25.80 -34.16
N LEU A 13 -13.66 -25.22 -32.97
CA LEU A 13 -12.86 -24.00 -32.73
C LEU A 13 -11.50 -24.30 -32.07
N ARG A 14 -11.07 -25.56 -32.06
CA ARG A 14 -9.85 -25.96 -31.34
C ARG A 14 -8.59 -25.58 -32.14
N PRO A 15 -7.59 -24.95 -31.51
CA PRO A 15 -6.28 -24.77 -32.11
C PRO A 15 -5.58 -26.11 -32.42
N PRO A 16 -4.62 -26.14 -33.36
CA PRO A 16 -3.78 -27.31 -33.60
C PRO A 16 -3.12 -27.84 -32.32
N ARG A 17 -2.89 -29.17 -32.24
CA ARG A 17 -2.17 -29.79 -31.11
C ARG A 17 -0.85 -29.06 -30.91
N ASN A 18 -0.59 -28.57 -29.68
CA ASN A 18 0.55 -27.73 -29.23
C ASN A 18 0.35 -26.20 -29.25
N THR A 19 -0.81 -25.70 -29.67
CA THR A 19 -1.11 -24.26 -29.68
C THR A 19 -2.10 -23.90 -28.56
N ILE A 20 -1.76 -22.93 -27.71
CA ILE A 20 -2.69 -22.37 -26.70
C ILE A 20 -3.65 -21.37 -27.35
N CYS A 21 -4.87 -21.22 -26.82
CA CYS A 21 -5.80 -20.21 -27.35
C CYS A 21 -5.32 -18.78 -27.02
N GLY A 22 -5.80 -17.77 -27.76
CA GLY A 22 -5.41 -16.38 -27.55
C GLY A 22 -5.65 -15.88 -26.12
N THR A 23 -6.73 -16.31 -25.47
CA THR A 23 -7.02 -15.98 -24.07
C THR A 23 -6.02 -16.61 -23.10
N CYS A 24 -5.59 -17.86 -23.35
CA CYS A 24 -4.56 -18.51 -22.54
C CYS A 24 -3.17 -17.90 -22.80
N TYR A 25 -2.89 -17.46 -24.03
CA TYR A 25 -1.69 -16.71 -24.36
C TYR A 25 -1.63 -15.38 -23.61
N GLU A 26 -2.71 -14.60 -23.64
CA GLU A 26 -2.77 -13.32 -22.91
C GLU A 26 -2.68 -13.53 -21.39
N GLY A 27 -3.31 -14.60 -20.87
CA GLY A 27 -3.18 -14.99 -19.47
C GLY A 27 -1.74 -15.32 -19.05
N ALA A 28 -1.03 -16.11 -19.87
CA ALA A 28 0.38 -16.43 -19.63
C ALA A 28 1.31 -15.22 -19.81
N ARG A 29 0.96 -14.29 -20.71
CA ARG A 29 1.71 -13.05 -20.95
C ARG A 29 1.55 -12.02 -19.83
N ASN A 30 0.35 -11.93 -19.25
CA ASN A 30 0.05 -11.00 -18.16
C ASN A 30 0.57 -11.47 -16.81
N GLN A 31 0.95 -12.75 -16.69
CA GLN A 31 1.82 -13.20 -15.62
C GLN A 31 3.21 -12.65 -15.89
N GLN A 32 3.60 -11.63 -15.12
CA GLN A 32 4.96 -11.07 -15.17
C GLN A 32 5.96 -12.24 -15.21
N PRO A 33 6.86 -12.27 -16.21
CA PRO A 33 7.73 -13.42 -16.40
C PRO A 33 8.49 -13.65 -15.11
N LEU A 34 8.40 -14.87 -14.58
CA LEU A 34 8.96 -15.33 -13.29
C LEU A 34 10.37 -14.78 -12.98
N GLY A 35 11.15 -14.44 -14.01
CA GLY A 35 12.46 -13.80 -13.91
C GLY A 35 12.49 -12.42 -13.24
N ASN A 36 11.38 -11.67 -13.17
CA ASN A 36 11.31 -10.41 -12.41
C ASN A 36 10.52 -10.52 -11.08
N LEU A 37 9.89 -11.67 -10.82
CA LEU A 37 9.09 -11.90 -9.62
C LEU A 37 9.93 -11.83 -8.35
N SER A 38 11.15 -12.36 -8.38
CA SER A 38 12.08 -12.30 -7.25
C SER A 38 12.47 -10.86 -6.92
N LYS A 39 12.78 -10.05 -7.94
CA LYS A 39 13.12 -8.63 -7.78
C LYS A 39 11.93 -7.81 -7.28
N TRP A 40 10.72 -8.12 -7.76
CA TRP A 40 9.50 -7.48 -7.26
C TRP A 40 9.25 -7.85 -5.79
N MET A 41 9.41 -9.13 -5.43
CA MET A 41 9.26 -9.59 -4.05
C MET A 41 10.26 -8.90 -3.10
N THR A 42 11.52 -8.73 -3.50
CA THR A 42 12.50 -8.00 -2.68
C THR A 42 12.12 -6.52 -2.56
N SER A 43 11.70 -5.87 -3.64
CA SER A 43 11.26 -4.47 -3.60
C SER A 43 10.04 -4.26 -2.70
N MET A 44 9.08 -5.18 -2.72
CA MET A 44 7.92 -5.13 -1.83
C MET A 44 8.30 -5.28 -0.37
N LYS A 45 9.28 -6.15 -0.04
CA LYS A 45 9.81 -6.29 1.32
C LYS A 45 10.49 -5.00 1.80
N GLU A 46 11.28 -4.36 0.93
CA GLU A 46 11.92 -3.08 1.26
C GLU A 46 10.87 -1.98 1.55
N ILE A 47 9.79 -1.94 0.77
CA ILE A 47 8.67 -1.01 0.99
C ILE A 47 7.95 -1.32 2.32
N GLU A 48 7.71 -2.60 2.61
CA GLU A 48 7.09 -3.04 3.87
C GLU A 48 7.95 -2.66 5.08
N GLU A 49 9.27 -2.87 5.02
CA GLU A 49 10.20 -2.49 6.08
C GLU A 49 10.24 -0.97 6.30
N ASP A 50 10.26 -0.16 5.23
CA ASP A 50 10.21 1.29 5.32
C ASP A 50 8.90 1.78 5.96
N LEU A 51 7.77 1.19 5.55
CA LEU A 51 6.46 1.52 6.12
C LEU A 51 6.39 1.13 7.60
N ASN A 52 6.92 -0.03 7.99
CA ASN A 52 7.00 -0.45 9.39
C ASN A 52 7.88 0.49 10.23
N LYS A 53 9.01 0.97 9.68
CA LYS A 53 9.84 1.99 10.36
C LYS A 53 9.06 3.27 10.58
N LYS A 54 8.35 3.78 9.57
CA LYS A 54 7.49 4.98 9.68
C LYS A 54 6.37 4.79 10.70
N ILE A 55 5.70 3.64 10.70
CA ILE A 55 4.64 3.31 11.68
C ILE A 55 5.21 3.29 13.09
N SER A 56 6.37 2.66 13.30
CA SER A 56 6.98 2.57 14.63
C SER A 56 7.33 3.95 15.20
N PHE A 57 7.88 4.84 14.36
CA PHE A 57 8.16 6.23 14.73
C PHE A 57 6.89 7.00 15.11
N LEU A 58 5.85 6.95 14.27
CA LEU A 58 4.58 7.62 14.53
C LEU A 58 3.88 7.07 15.78
N SER A 59 4.01 5.76 16.02
CA SER A 59 3.46 5.11 17.22
C SER A 59 4.11 5.63 18.49
N GLY A 60 5.45 5.79 18.51
CA GLY A 60 6.16 6.39 19.64
C GLY A 60 5.71 7.83 19.92
N LEU A 61 5.46 8.59 18.86
CA LEU A 61 4.93 9.95 18.95
C LEU A 61 3.50 9.97 19.51
N ILE A 62 2.61 9.06 19.07
CA ILE A 62 1.25 8.92 19.60
C ILE A 62 1.27 8.60 21.09
N VAL A 63 2.12 7.66 21.53
CA VAL A 63 2.25 7.30 22.95
C VAL A 63 2.75 8.50 23.76
N ALA A 64 3.76 9.22 23.27
CA ALA A 64 4.25 10.44 23.93
C ALA A 64 3.16 11.53 24.03
N PHE A 65 2.37 11.75 22.97
CA PHE A 65 1.24 12.68 22.98
C PHE A 65 0.12 12.24 23.93
N ARG A 66 -0.18 10.94 23.99
CA ARG A 66 -1.25 10.40 24.83
C ARG A 66 -0.91 10.45 26.32
N ASP A 67 0.32 10.07 26.67
CA ASP A 67 0.70 9.84 28.05
C ASP A 67 1.37 11.08 28.69
N GLN A 68 1.91 12.03 27.91
CA GLN A 68 2.70 13.12 28.50
C GLN A 68 2.87 14.38 27.65
N ILE A 69 1.79 14.98 27.13
CA ILE A 69 1.85 16.41 26.78
C ILE A 69 0.69 17.17 27.42
N HIS A 70 0.97 17.81 28.56
CA HIS A 70 0.19 18.98 28.96
C HIS A 70 0.31 19.99 27.83
N THR A 71 -0.81 20.47 27.28
CA THR A 71 -0.81 21.56 26.29
C THR A 71 0.09 22.68 26.80
N ASP A 72 1.20 22.90 26.10
CA ASP A 72 2.28 23.78 26.53
C ASP A 72 1.97 25.26 26.22
N ILE A 73 0.86 25.51 25.52
CA ILE A 73 0.34 26.84 25.23
C ILE A 73 -1.19 26.89 25.34
N GLN A 74 -1.71 28.07 25.71
CA GLN A 74 -3.12 28.42 25.54
C GLN A 74 -3.25 29.51 24.47
N LEU A 75 -4.04 29.25 23.44
CA LEU A 75 -4.36 30.21 22.39
C LEU A 75 -5.57 31.03 22.81
N LYS A 76 -5.40 32.35 22.92
CA LYS A 76 -6.49 33.28 23.19
C LYS A 76 -7.03 33.86 21.88
N PRO A 77 -8.30 33.60 21.50
CA PRO A 77 -8.91 34.22 20.32
C PRO A 77 -9.03 35.74 20.47
N GLY A 78 -8.89 36.49 19.37
CA GLY A 78 -8.99 37.96 19.36
C GLY A 78 -10.40 38.52 19.58
N ASN A 79 -11.42 37.66 19.66
CA ASN A 79 -12.82 38.04 19.88
C ASN A 79 -13.29 37.73 21.32
N ASP A 80 -12.37 37.78 22.29
CA ASP A 80 -12.60 37.44 23.71
C ASP A 80 -13.22 36.05 23.96
N GLY A 81 -13.04 35.13 23.02
CA GLY A 81 -13.46 33.72 23.15
C GLY A 81 -12.63 32.95 24.18
N PRO A 82 -13.09 31.75 24.60
CA PRO A 82 -12.38 30.94 25.57
C PRO A 82 -11.01 30.50 25.06
N SER A 83 -10.02 30.46 25.97
CA SER A 83 -8.67 29.99 25.65
C SER A 83 -8.68 28.53 25.22
N ILE A 84 -8.03 28.23 24.09
CA ILE A 84 -7.93 26.88 23.54
C ILE A 84 -6.56 26.30 23.90
N PRO A 85 -6.48 25.20 24.65
CA PRO A 85 -5.23 24.53 24.96
C PRO A 85 -4.68 23.88 23.68
N ALA A 86 -3.39 24.09 23.37
CA ALA A 86 -2.77 23.56 22.16
C ALA A 86 -1.31 23.11 22.41
N HIS A 87 -0.75 22.38 21.44
CA HIS A 87 0.65 21.99 21.43
C HIS A 87 1.47 22.89 20.52
N ARG A 88 2.54 23.52 21.03
CA ARG A 88 3.39 24.42 20.24
C ARG A 88 4.04 23.69 19.06
N ALA A 89 4.41 22.42 19.27
CA ALA A 89 4.96 21.57 18.22
C ALA A 89 4.01 21.42 17.01
N LEU A 90 2.70 21.32 17.24
CA LEU A 90 1.71 21.14 16.16
C LEU A 90 1.40 22.46 15.41
N LEU A 91 1.55 23.61 16.05
CA LEU A 91 1.35 24.92 15.41
C LEU A 91 2.46 25.27 14.41
N VAL A 92 3.69 24.84 14.68
CA VAL A 92 4.85 25.11 13.79
C VAL A 92 4.84 24.22 12.55
N CYS A 93 4.20 23.06 12.59
CA CYS A 93 4.11 22.17 11.42
C CYS A 93 3.14 22.66 10.34
N ASN A 94 2.29 23.65 10.63
CA ASN A 94 1.24 24.14 9.73
C ASN A 94 1.46 25.59 9.25
N SER A 95 2.67 26.15 9.43
CA SER A 95 3.06 27.48 8.94
C SER A 95 3.72 27.44 7.57
#